data_AF-A0A7X3H4N9-F1
#
_entry.id   AF-A0A7X3H4N9-F1
#
_cell.length_a   1.000
_cell.length_b   1.000
_cell.length_c   1.000
_cell.angle_alpha   90.00
_cell.angle_beta   90.00
_cell.angle_gamma   90.00
#
_symmetry.space_group_name_H-M   'P 1'
#
loop_
_entity.id
_entity.type
_entity.pdbx_description
1 polymer ?
#
loop_
_entity_poly.entity_id
_entity_poly.type
_entity_poly.pdbx_seq_one_letter_code
_entity_poly.pdbx_strand_id
1 'polypeptide(L)'
;MPDPQASGAATKAPAVLEHYAGALGCSFSMPVKTLVPFTVVEPATLEEHPLYLALFQVDEGCVGDASAVRTHIAALQPARNGGLYVVPGYSQTSPYLPQRIDRLFVEGEALRYTGQASLDPANPEPQAGQLSQEGGRWIDANLEPLGD
;
A
#
# COMPACT_ATOMS: atom_id res chain seq x y z
N MET A 1 -13.92 15.57 -13.53
CA MET A 1 -12.66 16.33 -13.48
C MET A 1 -11.78 15.68 -12.42
N PRO A 2 -10.50 15.36 -12.69
CA PRO A 2 -9.63 14.82 -11.65
C PRO A 2 -9.44 15.86 -10.55
N ASP A 3 -9.48 15.43 -9.30
CA ASP A 3 -9.27 16.28 -8.14
C ASP A 3 -7.84 16.89 -8.20
N PRO A 4 -7.69 18.23 -8.18
CA PRO A 4 -6.38 18.88 -8.24
C PRO A 4 -5.47 18.47 -7.08
N GLN A 5 -6.03 18.09 -5.92
CA GLN A 5 -5.25 17.56 -4.81
C GLN A 5 -4.71 16.16 -5.12
N ALA A 6 -5.49 15.31 -5.81
CA ALA A 6 -5.03 13.99 -6.25
C ALA A 6 -3.92 14.08 -7.30
N SER A 7 -3.97 15.08 -8.20
CA SER A 7 -2.92 15.33 -9.21
C SER A 7 -1.60 15.80 -8.58
N GLY A 8 -1.68 16.70 -7.60
CA GLY A 8 -0.50 17.14 -6.84
C GLY A 8 0.09 16.02 -5.98
N ALA A 9 -0.76 15.19 -5.37
CA ALA A 9 -0.35 14.05 -4.58
C ALA A 9 0.36 12.98 -5.45
N ALA A 10 -0.19 12.65 -6.62
CA ALA A 10 0.41 11.70 -7.55
C ALA A 10 1.81 12.11 -8.02
N THR A 11 2.06 13.41 -8.16
CA THR A 11 3.37 13.94 -8.58
C THR A 11 4.42 13.86 -7.47
N LYS A 12 4.02 13.98 -6.20
CA LYS A 12 4.92 14.05 -5.04
C LYS A 12 5.12 12.71 -4.33
N ALA A 13 4.16 11.80 -4.46
CA ALA A 13 4.20 10.50 -3.79
C ALA A 13 5.48 9.70 -4.08
N PRO A 14 6.00 9.59 -5.33
CA PRO A 14 7.20 8.78 -5.59
C PRO A 14 8.41 9.20 -4.76
N ALA A 15 8.71 10.50 -4.66
CA ALA A 15 9.87 10.99 -3.92
C ALA A 15 9.75 10.77 -2.40
N VAL A 16 8.54 10.95 -1.85
CA VAL A 16 8.28 10.71 -0.42
C VAL A 16 8.37 9.22 -0.10
N LEU A 17 7.82 8.38 -0.97
CA LEU A 17 7.83 6.92 -0.82
C LEU A 17 9.23 6.34 -1.01
N GLU A 18 10.03 6.85 -1.94
CA GLU A 18 11.42 6.42 -2.12
C GLU A 18 12.24 6.68 -0.86
N HIS A 19 12.08 7.85 -0.23
CA HIS A 19 12.75 8.16 1.03
C HIS A 19 12.29 7.22 2.16
N TYR A 20 10.99 6.95 2.25
CA TYR A 20 10.44 6.01 3.23
C TYR A 20 10.91 4.58 3.00
N ALA A 21 10.92 4.13 1.74
CA ALA A 21 11.36 2.81 1.32
C ALA A 21 12.84 2.57 1.61
N GLY A 22 13.68 3.60 1.53
CA GLY A 22 15.10 3.50 1.90
C GLY A 22 15.36 3.13 3.36
N ALA A 23 14.37 3.31 4.25
CA ALA A 23 14.44 2.82 5.63
C ALA A 23 14.02 1.34 5.77
N LEU A 24 13.35 0.78 4.76
CA LEU A 24 12.85 -0.60 4.74
C LEU A 24 13.79 -1.55 3.99
N GLY A 25 14.52 -1.06 2.99
CA GLY A 25 15.46 -1.88 2.22
C GLY A 25 16.04 -1.18 0.99
N CYS A 26 16.42 -1.98 0.00
CA CYS A 26 16.99 -1.51 -1.27
C CYS A 26 15.98 -1.61 -2.42
N SER A 27 16.31 -0.99 -3.55
CA SER A 27 15.57 -1.14 -4.82
C SER A 27 14.08 -0.80 -4.71
N PHE A 28 13.79 0.50 -4.69
CA PHE A 28 12.42 1.02 -4.72
C PHE A 28 11.81 0.93 -6.12
N SER A 29 10.57 0.45 -6.20
CA SER A 29 9.74 0.65 -7.37
C SER A 29 8.29 0.90 -6.99
N MET A 30 7.57 1.64 -7.82
CA MET A 30 6.17 1.97 -7.60
C MET A 30 5.37 1.50 -8.82
N PRO A 31 4.45 0.51 -8.66
CA PRO A 31 3.62 0.05 -9.76
C PRO A 31 2.72 1.17 -10.31
N VAL A 32 2.22 1.00 -11.53
CA VAL A 32 1.39 2.01 -12.20
C VAL A 32 -0.01 2.05 -11.57
N LYS A 33 -0.55 3.26 -11.29
CA LYS A 33 -1.89 3.49 -10.70
C LYS A 33 -2.09 2.90 -9.30
N THR A 34 -1.14 3.15 -8.40
CA THR A 34 -1.19 2.62 -7.03
C THR A 34 -1.63 3.64 -5.99
N LEU A 35 -1.74 4.92 -6.35
CA LEU A 35 -2.18 5.97 -5.45
C LEU A 35 -3.72 6.11 -5.49
N VAL A 36 -4.40 5.73 -4.42
CA VAL A 36 -5.86 5.77 -4.31
C VAL A 36 -6.30 6.59 -3.09
N PRO A 37 -7.27 7.51 -3.22
CA PRO A 37 -7.87 8.13 -2.05
C PRO A 37 -8.68 7.10 -1.27
N PHE A 38 -8.53 7.08 0.05
CA PHE A 38 -9.25 6.17 0.94
C PHE A 38 -9.44 6.82 2.32
N THR A 39 -10.56 6.51 3.00
CA THR A 39 -10.83 7.00 4.35
C THR A 39 -10.69 5.85 5.33
N VAL A 40 -9.76 5.96 6.27
CA VAL A 40 -9.66 5.04 7.39
C VAL A 40 -10.56 5.54 8.50
N VAL A 41 -11.43 4.67 9.03
CA VAL A 41 -12.28 4.96 10.18
C VAL A 41 -11.68 4.28 11.40
N GLU A 42 -11.29 5.05 12.41
CA GLU A 42 -10.75 4.49 13.63
C GLU A 42 -11.89 3.86 14.49
N PRO A 43 -11.87 2.54 14.77
CA PRO A 43 -13.03 1.87 15.39
C PRO A 43 -13.36 2.37 16.80
N ALA A 44 -12.35 2.84 17.54
CA ALA A 44 -12.51 3.29 18.92
C ALA A 44 -13.15 4.68 19.04
N THR A 45 -12.87 5.57 18.08
CA THR A 45 -13.26 6.98 18.11
C THR A 45 -14.32 7.32 17.05
N LEU A 46 -14.50 6.46 16.05
CA LEU A 46 -15.24 6.72 14.81
C LEU A 46 -14.72 7.93 14.04
N GLU A 47 -13.47 8.34 14.28
CA GLU A 47 -12.84 9.43 13.56
C GLU A 47 -12.47 9.00 12.14
N GLU A 48 -12.77 9.86 11.17
CA GLU A 48 -12.45 9.65 9.76
C GLU A 48 -11.11 10.30 9.40
N HIS A 49 -10.20 9.49 8.87
CA HIS A 49 -8.89 9.93 8.42
C HIS A 49 -8.79 9.79 6.89
N PRO A 50 -9.03 10.87 6.12
CA PRO A 50 -8.86 10.85 4.68
C PRO A 50 -7.36 10.80 4.32
N LEU A 51 -6.99 9.78 3.57
CA LEU A 51 -5.61 9.45 3.22
C LEU A 51 -5.50 9.13 1.73
N TYR A 52 -4.27 9.14 1.21
CA TYR A 52 -3.94 8.50 -0.05
C TYR A 52 -3.12 7.24 0.23
N LEU A 53 -3.57 6.10 -0.24
CA LEU A 53 -2.84 4.85 -0.10
C LEU A 53 -2.02 4.60 -1.36
N ALA A 54 -0.76 4.21 -1.18
CA ALA A 54 0.16 3.91 -2.26
C ALA A 54 0.76 2.51 -2.08
N LEU A 55 0.82 1.74 -3.16
CA LEU A 55 1.69 0.57 -3.23
C LEU A 55 3.08 0.99 -3.68
N PHE A 56 4.07 0.37 -3.06
CA PHE A 56 5.44 0.36 -3.51
C PHE A 56 6.06 -1.01 -3.24
N GLN A 57 7.19 -1.27 -3.85
CA GLN A 57 7.91 -2.53 -3.70
C GLN A 57 9.35 -2.27 -3.32
N VAL A 58 9.88 -3.09 -2.41
CA VAL A 58 11.23 -2.98 -1.86
C VAL A 58 11.83 -4.37 -1.74
N ASP A 59 13.13 -4.47 -1.96
CA ASP A 59 13.94 -5.61 -1.56
C ASP A 59 14.47 -5.36 -0.14
N GLU A 60 13.72 -5.82 0.87
CA GLU A 60 14.02 -5.60 2.30
C GLU A 60 15.39 -6.16 2.71
N GLY A 61 15.88 -7.19 2.02
CA GLY A 61 17.16 -7.85 2.31
C GLY A 61 18.33 -7.36 1.44
N CYS A 62 18.08 -6.47 0.48
CA CYS A 62 19.04 -6.05 -0.53
C CYS A 62 19.70 -7.25 -1.26
N VAL A 63 18.91 -8.30 -1.51
CA VAL A 63 19.35 -9.56 -2.13
C VAL A 63 19.69 -9.36 -3.62
N GLY A 64 19.02 -8.42 -4.29
CA GLY A 64 19.16 -8.12 -5.71
C GLY A 64 18.38 -9.05 -6.62
N ASP A 65 17.46 -9.86 -6.07
CA ASP A 65 16.61 -10.78 -6.82
C ASP A 65 15.16 -10.31 -6.81
N ALA A 66 14.47 -10.44 -7.96
CA ALA A 66 13.04 -10.19 -8.08
C ALA A 66 12.22 -11.04 -7.09
N SER A 67 12.70 -12.24 -6.74
CA SER A 67 12.06 -13.11 -5.74
C SER A 67 12.15 -12.58 -4.30
N ALA A 68 13.01 -11.60 -4.02
CA ALA A 68 13.15 -10.97 -2.70
C ALA A 68 12.32 -9.68 -2.57
N VAL A 69 11.79 -9.17 -3.69
CA VAL A 69 10.97 -7.96 -3.70
C VAL A 69 9.61 -8.24 -3.05
N ARG A 70 9.21 -7.39 -2.10
CA ARG A 70 7.95 -7.43 -1.37
C ARG A 70 7.14 -6.18 -1.65
N THR A 71 5.82 -6.31 -1.72
CA THR A 71 4.92 -5.16 -1.77
C THR A 71 4.65 -4.61 -0.37
N HIS A 72 4.68 -3.28 -0.27
CA HIS A 72 4.30 -2.50 0.88
C HIS A 72 3.20 -1.51 0.54
N ILE A 73 2.44 -1.12 1.57
CA ILE A 73 1.40 -0.11 1.49
C ILE A 73 1.79 1.05 2.39
N ALA A 74 1.80 2.26 1.83
CA ALA A 74 2.00 3.49 2.58
C ALA A 74 0.74 4.35 2.55
N ALA A 75 0.34 4.83 3.71
CA ALA A 75 -0.65 5.87 3.86
C ALA A 75 0.02 7.24 3.82
N LEU A 76 -0.46 8.10 2.94
CA LEU A 76 0.05 9.44 2.71
C LEU A 76 -1.01 10.47 3.10
N GLN A 77 -0.61 11.46 3.88
CA GLN A 77 -1.48 12.56 4.26
C GLN A 77 -0.98 13.88 3.66
N PRO A 78 -1.89 14.71 3.09
CA PRO A 78 -1.52 16.04 2.64
C PRO A 78 -1.20 16.94 3.84
N ALA A 79 -0.06 17.63 3.74
CA ALA A 79 0.33 18.66 4.68
C ALA A 79 -0.25 20.03 4.29
N ARG A 80 -0.39 20.93 5.26
CA ARG A 80 -0.92 22.29 5.04
C ARG A 80 -0.09 23.12 4.05
N ASN A 81 1.19 22.82 3.92
CA ASN A 81 2.10 23.45 2.96
C ASN A 81 1.99 22.86 1.53
N GLY A 82 1.00 21.99 1.28
CA GLY A 82 0.83 21.27 0.03
C GLY A 82 1.81 20.11 -0.19
N GLY A 83 2.62 19.76 0.81
CA GLY A 83 3.46 18.56 0.81
C GLY A 83 2.67 17.27 1.06
N LEU A 84 3.35 16.13 0.99
CA LEU A 84 2.87 14.83 1.42
C LEU A 84 3.84 14.27 2.46
N TYR A 85 3.32 13.50 3.42
CA TYR A 85 4.12 12.71 4.34
C TYR A 85 3.47 11.35 4.58
N VAL A 86 4.28 10.36 4.89
CA VAL A 86 3.82 9.02 5.28
C VAL A 86 3.27 9.08 6.69
N VAL A 87 2.12 8.44 6.93
CA VAL A 87 1.55 8.22 8.26
C VAL A 87 1.96 6.82 8.72
N PRO A 88 2.97 6.67 9.59
CA PRO A 88 3.53 5.36 9.90
C PRO A 88 2.52 4.41 10.55
N GLY A 89 1.60 4.96 11.36
CA GLY A 89 0.53 4.21 12.02
C GLY A 89 -0.48 3.57 11.06
N TYR A 90 -0.51 3.98 9.79
CA TYR A 90 -1.36 3.38 8.76
C TYR A 90 -0.55 2.80 7.58
N SER A 91 0.75 2.56 7.77
CA SER A 91 1.65 2.10 6.71
C SER A 91 2.30 0.75 7.00
N GLN A 92 1.87 0.06 8.06
CA GLN A 92 2.34 -1.31 8.28
C GLN A 92 1.60 -2.25 7.33
N THR A 93 2.33 -3.24 6.81
CA THR A 93 1.80 -4.23 5.87
C THR A 93 1.93 -5.61 6.49
N SER A 94 0.89 -6.44 6.38
CA SER A 94 0.95 -7.82 6.86
C SER A 94 1.91 -8.67 6.03
N PRO A 95 2.73 -9.54 6.65
CA PRO A 95 3.59 -10.48 5.92
C PRO A 95 2.78 -11.54 5.15
N TYR A 96 1.49 -11.66 5.44
CA TYR A 96 0.58 -12.58 4.76
C TYR A 96 -0.08 -11.97 3.51
N LEU A 97 0.18 -10.69 3.21
CA LEU A 97 -0.23 -10.15 1.93
C LEU A 97 0.53 -10.86 0.79
N PRO A 98 -0.07 -10.93 -0.41
CA PRO A 98 0.62 -11.45 -1.57
C PRO A 98 1.94 -10.73 -1.78
N GLN A 99 2.96 -11.49 -2.16
CA GLN A 99 4.30 -10.94 -2.36
C GLN A 99 4.30 -9.76 -3.33
N ARG A 100 3.44 -9.82 -4.36
CA ARG A 100 3.28 -8.77 -5.35
C ARG A 100 1.82 -8.38 -5.49
N ILE A 101 1.54 -7.11 -5.20
CA ILE A 101 0.27 -6.48 -5.56
C ILE A 101 0.54 -5.51 -6.71
N ASP A 102 -0.17 -5.70 -7.81
CA ASP A 102 0.01 -4.90 -9.03
C ASP A 102 -0.85 -3.63 -9.01
N ARG A 103 -1.99 -3.66 -8.31
CA ARG A 103 -2.95 -2.54 -8.31
C ARG A 103 -3.75 -2.46 -7.02
N LEU A 104 -3.96 -1.22 -6.54
CA LEU A 104 -5.02 -0.87 -5.60
C LEU A 104 -6.13 -0.12 -6.32
N PHE A 105 -7.36 -0.31 -5.85
CA PHE A 105 -8.52 0.45 -6.29
C PHE A 105 -9.59 0.43 -5.21
N VAL A 106 -10.45 1.45 -5.22
CA VAL A 106 -11.60 1.53 -4.33
C VAL A 106 -12.84 1.11 -5.11
N GLU A 107 -13.60 0.18 -4.55
CA GLU A 107 -14.89 -0.27 -5.09
C GLU A 107 -15.95 -0.12 -3.98
N GLY A 108 -16.82 0.89 -4.12
CA GLY A 108 -17.69 1.32 -3.03
C GLY A 108 -16.87 1.88 -1.87
N GLU A 109 -17.01 1.28 -0.69
CA GLU A 109 -16.23 1.63 0.52
C GLU A 109 -15.06 0.65 0.75
N ALA A 110 -14.92 -0.37 -0.09
CA ALA A 110 -13.89 -1.40 0.08
C ALA A 110 -12.60 -1.03 -0.67
N LEU A 111 -11.47 -1.14 0.02
CA LEU A 111 -10.15 -1.12 -0.60
C LEU A 111 -9.85 -2.50 -1.19
N ARG A 112 -9.73 -2.59 -2.51
CA ARG A 112 -9.49 -3.85 -3.22
C ARG A 112 -8.15 -3.85 -3.92
N TYR A 113 -7.66 -5.06 -4.17
CA TYR A 113 -6.39 -5.25 -4.85
C TYR A 113 -6.43 -6.41 -5.86
N THR A 114 -5.52 -6.35 -6.82
CA THR A 114 -5.15 -7.47 -7.69
C THR A 114 -3.63 -7.63 -7.70
N GLY A 115 -3.15 -8.86 -7.72
CA GLY A 115 -1.73 -9.17 -7.68
C GLY A 115 -1.42 -10.62 -8.04
N GLN A 116 -0.27 -11.08 -7.58
CA GLN A 116 0.25 -12.43 -7.79
C GLN A 116 0.66 -13.04 -6.45
N ALA A 117 0.11 -14.22 -6.14
CA ALA A 117 0.47 -14.99 -4.94
C ALA A 117 1.89 -15.54 -5.06
N SER A 118 2.25 -15.99 -6.27
CA SER A 118 3.55 -16.54 -6.63
C SER A 118 4.29 -15.60 -7.59
N LEU A 119 5.59 -15.42 -7.34
CA LEU A 119 6.51 -14.76 -8.27
C LEU A 119 7.18 -15.73 -9.24
N ASP A 120 6.89 -17.03 -9.16
CA ASP A 120 7.42 -18.01 -10.12
C ASP A 120 6.82 -17.72 -11.51
N PRO A 121 7.63 -17.28 -12.49
CA PRO A 121 7.12 -17.03 -13.84
C PRO A 121 6.60 -18.30 -14.52
N ALA A 122 7.00 -19.50 -14.06
CA ALA A 122 6.49 -20.76 -14.55
C ALA A 122 5.12 -21.14 -13.96
N ASN A 123 4.75 -20.57 -12.81
CA ASN A 123 3.44 -20.76 -12.19
C ASN A 123 2.87 -19.42 -11.67
N PRO A 124 2.43 -18.54 -12.58
CA PRO A 124 1.76 -17.31 -12.18
C PRO A 124 0.42 -17.66 -11.55
N GLU A 125 0.22 -17.24 -10.31
CA GLU A 125 -1.02 -17.45 -9.57
C GLU A 125 -1.68 -16.10 -9.30
N PRO A 126 -2.61 -15.65 -10.18
CA PRO A 126 -3.33 -14.41 -9.98
C PRO A 126 -4.15 -14.45 -8.69
N GLN A 127 -4.09 -13.37 -7.93
CA GLN A 127 -4.85 -13.19 -6.70
C GLN A 127 -5.58 -11.85 -6.72
N ALA A 128 -6.78 -11.85 -6.15
CA ALA A 128 -7.52 -10.63 -5.86
C ALA A 128 -8.06 -10.73 -4.44
N GLY A 129 -8.11 -9.59 -3.75
CA GLY A 129 -8.59 -9.56 -2.38
C GLY A 129 -9.07 -8.17 -1.96
N GLN A 130 -9.44 -8.09 -0.69
CA GLN A 130 -9.88 -6.87 -0.05
C GLN A 130 -8.95 -6.57 1.10
N LEU A 131 -8.53 -5.32 1.24
CA LEU A 131 -7.71 -4.88 2.35
C LEU A 131 -8.58 -4.29 3.46
N SER A 132 -8.24 -4.63 4.70
CA SER A 132 -8.73 -3.96 5.90
C SER A 132 -7.56 -3.45 6.74
N GLN A 133 -7.84 -2.45 7.57
CA GLN A 133 -6.86 -1.87 8.48
C GLN A 133 -7.12 -2.37 9.90
N GLU A 134 -6.17 -3.12 10.46
CA GLU A 134 -6.28 -3.70 11.80
C GLU A 134 -5.02 -3.38 12.60
N GLY A 135 -5.18 -2.71 13.76
CA GLY A 135 -4.04 -2.41 14.64
C GLY A 135 -2.92 -1.60 13.98
N GLY A 136 -3.24 -0.77 12.98
CA GLY A 136 -2.26 -0.01 12.21
C GLY A 136 -1.59 -0.77 11.05
N ARG A 137 -2.08 -1.97 10.75
CA ARG A 137 -1.57 -2.87 9.70
C ARG A 137 -2.64 -3.18 8.65
N TRP A 138 -2.23 -3.12 7.38
CA TRP A 138 -3.05 -3.61 6.28
C TRP A 138 -2.98 -5.13 6.20
N ILE A 139 -4.15 -5.78 6.26
CA ILE A 139 -4.31 -7.23 6.11
C ILE A 139 -5.24 -7.54 4.93
N ASP A 140 -5.18 -8.76 4.41
CA ASP A 140 -6.19 -9.24 3.48
C ASP A 140 -7.40 -9.72 4.27
N ALA A 141 -8.53 -9.01 4.14
CA ALA A 141 -9.79 -9.31 4.80
C ALA A 141 -10.41 -10.64 4.35
N ASN A 142 -9.96 -11.21 3.23
CA ASN A 142 -10.40 -12.53 2.75
C ASN A 142 -9.56 -13.68 3.32
N LEU A 143 -8.40 -13.39 3.91
CA LEU A 143 -7.65 -14.37 4.68
C LEU A 143 -8.26 -14.37 6.08
N GLU A 144 -8.88 -15.49 6.50
CA GLU A 144 -9.41 -15.59 7.86
C GLU A 144 -8.32 -15.16 8.86
N PRO A 145 -8.65 -14.36 9.89
CA PRO A 145 -7.69 -14.03 10.91
C PRO A 145 -7.19 -15.35 11.48
N LEU A 146 -5.86 -15.57 11.40
CA LEU A 146 -5.22 -16.68 12.10
C LEU A 146 -5.61 -16.50 13.57
N GLY A 147 -6.54 -17.33 14.04
CA GLY A 147 -6.92 -17.35 15.45
C GLY A 147 -5.66 -17.54 16.29
N ASP A 148 -5.49 -16.64 17.26
CA ASP A 148 -4.51 -16.77 18.35
C ASP A 148 -4.61 -18.13 19.06
#